data_AF-A0A7S1WED6-F1
#
_entry.id   AF-A0A7S1WED6-F1
#
_cell.length_a   1.000
_cell.length_b   1.000
_cell.length_c   1.000
_cell.angle_alpha   90.00
_cell.angle_beta   90.00
_cell.angle_gamma   90.00
#
_symmetry.space_group_name_H-M   'P 1'
#
loop_
_entity.id
_entity.type
_entity.pdbx_description
1 polymer ?
#
loop_
_entity_poly.entity_id
_entity_poly.type
_entity_poly.pdbx_seq_one_letter_code
_entity_poly.pdbx_strand_id
1 'polypeptide(L)'
;RLRGVDDQRLRELGLSAFEAVRLRSALLEAQNPSGESLGGAHEVVLFLEYVGLGVYADALLKNGFDEMETLFDAEDADLRELGVLRGHSVRLRRRLREYRSEA
;
A
#
# COMPACT_ATOMS: atom_id res chain seq x y z
N ARG A 1 4.47 -19.31 12.85
CA ARG A 1 3.30 -18.43 12.64
C ARG A 1 3.67 -17.03 13.13
N LEU A 2 4.13 -16.15 12.25
CA LEU A 2 4.44 -14.76 12.58
C LEU A 2 3.11 -14.05 12.88
N ARG A 3 2.82 -13.83 14.17
CA ARG A 3 1.66 -13.03 14.58
C ARG A 3 2.00 -11.55 14.35
N GLY A 4 1.12 -10.89 13.59
CA GLY A 4 0.87 -9.46 13.54
C GLY A 4 2.03 -8.55 13.93
N VAL A 5 2.76 -8.08 12.92
CA VAL A 5 3.38 -6.76 13.01
C VAL A 5 2.23 -5.77 12.81
N ASP A 6 1.63 -5.34 13.91
CA ASP A 6 0.53 -4.39 13.93
C ASP A 6 1.04 -2.93 13.92
N ASP A 7 0.22 -2.01 13.41
CA ASP A 7 0.60 -0.61 13.19
C ASP A 7 1.17 0.07 14.44
N GLN A 8 0.69 -0.33 15.61
CA GLN A 8 1.16 0.17 16.88
C GLN A 8 2.64 -0.19 17.12
N ARG A 9 3.01 -1.44 16.85
CA ARG A 9 4.37 -1.93 17.08
C ARG A 9 5.38 -1.38 16.07
N LEU A 10 4.93 -1.11 14.85
CA LEU A 10 5.75 -0.42 13.84
C LEU A 10 6.08 1.01 14.26
N ARG A 11 5.10 1.73 14.81
CA ARG A 11 5.30 3.08 15.36
C ARG A 11 6.21 3.08 16.59
N GLU A 12 6.08 2.09 17.45
CA GLU A 12 6.94 1.93 18.64
C GLU A 12 8.42 1.72 18.29
N LEU A 13 8.72 1.22 17.08
CA LEU A 13 10.08 1.09 16.56
C LEU A 13 10.61 2.39 15.93
N GLY A 14 9.83 3.47 15.94
CA GLY A 14 10.17 4.73 15.30
C GLY A 14 10.13 4.69 13.77
N LEU A 15 9.65 3.58 13.20
CA LEU A 15 9.53 3.43 11.76
C LEU A 15 8.34 4.24 11.26
N SER A 16 8.57 4.97 10.19
CA SER A 16 7.51 5.63 9.45
C SER A 16 6.59 4.58 8.78
N ALA A 17 5.42 5.02 8.34
CA ALA A 17 4.50 4.19 7.58
C ALA A 17 5.17 3.61 6.33
N PHE A 18 5.97 4.46 5.68
CA PHE A 18 6.75 4.15 4.50
C PHE A 18 7.81 3.07 4.79
N GLU A 19 8.63 3.30 5.82
CA GLU A 19 9.69 2.37 6.19
C GLU A 19 9.14 1.00 6.57
N ALA A 20 7.99 0.97 7.25
CA ALA A 20 7.32 -0.27 7.60
C ALA A 20 6.80 -1.04 6.37
N VAL A 21 6.15 -0.36 5.42
CA VAL A 21 5.65 -0.97 4.18
C VAL A 21 6.82 -1.50 3.34
N ARG A 22 7.85 -0.68 3.15
CA ARG A 22 9.07 -1.05 2.40
C ARG A 22 9.80 -2.22 3.04
N LEU A 23 10.02 -2.17 4.36
CA LEU A 23 10.66 -3.25 5.10
C LEU A 23 9.83 -4.54 5.01
N ARG A 24 8.51 -4.47 5.14
CA ARG A 24 7.63 -5.63 5.01
C ARG A 24 7.69 -6.23 3.60
N SER A 25 7.71 -5.40 2.54
CA SER A 25 7.86 -5.91 1.17
C SER A 25 9.20 -6.60 0.97
N ALA A 26 10.30 -5.93 1.33
CA ALA A 26 11.65 -6.48 1.21
C ALA A 26 11.84 -7.78 2.01
N LEU A 27 11.27 -7.87 3.21
CA LEU A 27 11.30 -9.09 4.02
C LEU A 27 10.50 -10.23 3.38
N LEU A 28 9.36 -9.93 2.75
CA LEU A 28 8.54 -10.94 2.08
C LEU A 28 9.21 -11.44 0.80
N GLU A 29 9.85 -10.55 0.04
CA GLU A 29 10.68 -10.91 -1.11
C GLU A 29 11.85 -11.82 -0.71
N ALA A 30 12.59 -11.47 0.34
CA ALA A 30 13.69 -12.28 0.84
C ALA A 30 13.24 -13.67 1.35
N GLN A 31 11.98 -13.81 1.77
CA GLN A 31 11.37 -15.06 2.21
C GLN A 31 10.72 -15.86 1.07
N ASN A 32 10.71 -15.37 -0.16
CA ASN A 32 10.15 -16.08 -1.31
C ASN A 32 11.23 -16.93 -2.02
N PRO A 33 11.33 -18.25 -1.74
CA PRO A 33 12.39 -19.10 -2.30
C PRO A 33 12.24 -19.32 -3.82
N SER A 34 11.08 -18.98 -4.37
CA SER A 34 10.70 -19.15 -5.77
C SER A 34 11.32 -18.10 -6.69
N GLY A 35 11.86 -17.00 -6.14
CA GLY A 35 12.44 -15.90 -6.93
C GLY A 35 11.42 -15.10 -7.75
N GLU A 36 10.12 -15.35 -7.57
CA GLU A 36 9.08 -14.50 -8.16
C GLU A 36 9.13 -13.13 -7.49
N SER A 37 9.38 -12.09 -8.30
CA SER A 37 9.30 -10.71 -7.86
C SER A 37 7.88 -10.46 -7.34
N LEU A 38 7.76 -10.24 -6.03
CA LEU A 38 6.48 -9.83 -5.43
C LEU A 38 6.06 -8.43 -5.92
N GLY A 39 7.01 -7.66 -6.49
CA GLY A 39 6.75 -6.52 -7.38
C GLY A 39 6.05 -5.32 -6.74
N GLY A 40 5.79 -4.30 -7.55
CA GLY A 40 5.04 -3.11 -7.11
C GLY A 40 3.65 -3.45 -6.59
N ALA A 41 3.01 -4.51 -7.13
CA ALA A 41 1.66 -4.89 -6.79
C ALA A 41 1.54 -5.22 -5.31
N HIS A 42 2.54 -5.91 -4.78
CA HIS A 42 2.60 -6.26 -3.38
C HIS A 42 2.78 -5.02 -2.49
N GLU A 43 3.66 -4.09 -2.86
CA GLU A 43 3.80 -2.81 -2.14
C GLU A 43 2.47 -2.04 -2.07
N VAL A 44 1.74 -1.97 -3.18
CA VAL A 44 0.40 -1.35 -3.24
C VAL A 44 -0.57 -2.05 -2.28
N VAL A 45 -0.62 -3.39 -2.25
CA VAL A 45 -1.47 -4.13 -1.31
C VAL A 45 -1.11 -3.81 0.13
N LEU A 46 0.18 -3.88 0.48
CA LEU A 46 0.67 -3.59 1.83
C LEU A 46 0.30 -2.17 2.28
N PHE A 47 0.46 -1.19 1.39
CA PHE A 47 0.08 0.19 1.64
C PHE A 47 -1.43 0.33 1.87
N LEU A 48 -2.25 -0.26 0.99
CA LEU A 48 -3.71 -0.22 1.10
C LEU A 48 -4.21 -0.89 2.38
N GLU A 49 -3.65 -2.04 2.76
CA GLU A 49 -3.92 -2.69 4.05
C GLU A 49 -3.60 -1.75 5.22
N TYR A 50 -2.40 -1.19 5.24
CA TYR A 50 -1.92 -0.29 6.30
C TYR A 50 -2.84 0.94 6.47
N VAL A 51 -3.29 1.53 5.36
CA VAL A 51 -4.18 2.71 5.43
C VAL A 51 -5.65 2.34 5.64
N GLY A 52 -5.98 1.06 5.81
CA GLY A 52 -7.33 0.55 6.04
C GLY A 52 -8.23 0.59 4.79
N LEU A 53 -7.62 0.51 3.61
CA LEU A 53 -8.26 0.54 2.29
C LEU A 53 -7.99 -0.74 1.47
N GLY A 54 -7.50 -1.81 2.11
CA GLY A 54 -7.15 -3.09 1.45
C GLY A 54 -8.31 -3.72 0.66
N VAL A 55 -9.57 -3.38 0.99
CA VAL A 55 -10.76 -3.82 0.23
C VAL A 55 -10.74 -3.39 -1.24
N TYR A 56 -9.98 -2.35 -1.60
CA TYR A 56 -9.85 -1.86 -2.97
C TYR A 56 -8.64 -2.44 -3.72
N ALA A 57 -7.78 -3.22 -3.05
CA ALA A 57 -6.54 -3.71 -3.64
C ALA A 57 -6.79 -4.50 -4.93
N ASP A 58 -7.72 -5.46 -4.91
CA ASP A 58 -8.06 -6.27 -6.08
C ASP A 58 -8.57 -5.43 -7.25
N ALA A 59 -9.44 -4.44 -6.99
CA ALA A 59 -9.98 -3.55 -8.01
C ALA A 59 -8.89 -2.65 -8.62
N LEU A 60 -8.01 -2.10 -7.79
CA LEU A 60 -6.90 -1.25 -8.23
C LEU A 60 -5.88 -2.04 -9.08
N LEU A 61 -5.43 -3.19 -8.59
CA LEU A 61 -4.45 -4.02 -9.31
C LEU A 61 -4.99 -4.50 -10.67
N LYS A 62 -6.25 -4.95 -10.74
CA LYS A 62 -6.87 -5.39 -12.00
C LYS A 62 -7.00 -4.28 -13.04
N ASN A 63 -6.95 -3.03 -12.62
CA ASN A 63 -7.03 -1.86 -13.48
C ASN A 63 -5.66 -1.17 -13.68
N GLY A 64 -4.56 -1.85 -13.33
CA GLY A 64 -3.20 -1.38 -13.62
C GLY A 64 -2.60 -0.44 -12.57
N PHE A 65 -3.24 -0.27 -11.41
CA PHE A 65 -2.66 0.47 -10.28
C PHE A 65 -1.81 -0.47 -9.42
N ASP A 66 -0.83 -1.12 -10.05
CA ASP A 66 0.06 -2.13 -9.45
C ASP A 66 1.45 -1.57 -9.12
N GLU A 67 1.63 -0.26 -9.19
CA GLU A 67 2.82 0.42 -8.72
C GLU A 67 2.41 1.64 -7.89
N MET A 68 3.23 1.99 -6.88
CA MET A 68 2.96 3.17 -6.05
C MET A 68 2.93 4.46 -6.88
N GLU A 69 3.80 4.59 -7.90
CA GLU A 69 3.79 5.73 -8.82
C GLU A 69 2.47 5.84 -9.61
N THR A 70 2.00 4.73 -10.17
CA THR A 70 0.68 4.70 -10.85
C THR A 70 -0.46 5.05 -9.89
N LEU A 71 -0.40 4.58 -8.64
CA LEU A 71 -1.38 4.91 -7.62
C LEU A 71 -1.32 6.39 -7.18
N PHE A 72 -0.15 7.02 -7.20
CA PHE A 72 -0.01 8.45 -6.94
C PHE A 72 -0.68 9.30 -8.02
N ASP A 73 -0.55 8.87 -9.27
CA ASP A 73 -1.03 9.59 -10.44
C ASP A 73 -2.53 9.37 -10.71
N ALA A 74 -3.15 8.38 -10.05
CA ALA A 74 -4.58 8.13 -10.12
C ALA A 74 -5.39 9.41 -9.92
N GLU A 75 -6.38 9.68 -10.77
CA GLU A 75 -7.29 10.81 -10.66
C GLU A 75 -8.54 10.46 -9.83
N ASP A 76 -9.26 11.48 -9.35
CA ASP A 76 -10.51 11.24 -8.61
C ASP A 76 -11.59 10.59 -9.50
N ALA A 77 -11.52 10.80 -10.82
CA ALA A 77 -12.37 10.13 -11.79
C ALA A 77 -12.08 8.62 -11.84
N ASP A 78 -10.80 8.24 -11.96
CA ASP A 78 -10.37 6.83 -11.98
C ASP A 78 -10.84 6.09 -10.71
N LEU A 79 -10.57 6.67 -9.54
CA LEU A 79 -10.98 6.08 -8.26
C LEU A 79 -12.50 5.90 -8.19
N ARG A 80 -13.27 6.85 -8.73
CA ARG A 80 -14.73 6.76 -8.75
C ARG A 80 -15.21 5.67 -9.70
N GLU A 81 -14.61 5.53 -10.87
CA GLU A 81 -14.94 4.46 -11.83
C GLU A 81 -14.66 3.07 -11.26
N LEU A 82 -13.62 2.96 -10.42
CA LEU A 82 -13.30 1.74 -9.66
C LEU A 82 -14.21 1.50 -8.44
N GLY A 83 -15.19 2.36 -8.21
CA GLY A 83 -16.14 2.24 -7.11
C GLY A 83 -15.58 2.67 -5.74
N VAL A 84 -14.45 3.38 -5.71
CA VAL A 84 -13.92 3.94 -4.47
C VAL A 84 -14.82 5.07 -3.99
N LEU A 85 -15.37 4.91 -2.78
CA LEU A 85 -16.21 5.92 -2.16
C LEU A 85 -15.45 7.22 -1.95
N ARG A 86 -16.08 8.37 -2.20
CA ARG A 86 -15.46 9.71 -2.08
C ARG A 86 -14.69 9.92 -0.77
N GLY A 87 -15.25 9.49 0.36
CA GLY A 87 -14.57 9.59 1.66
C GLY A 87 -13.30 8.75 1.74
N HIS A 88 -13.29 7.58 1.10
CA HIS A 88 -12.12 6.72 1.00
C HIS A 88 -11.09 7.30 0.02
N SER A 89 -11.50 7.92 -1.08
CA SER A 89 -10.59 8.64 -2.00
C SER A 89 -9.87 9.79 -1.29
N VAL A 90 -10.59 10.61 -0.50
CA VAL A 90 -9.97 11.68 0.30
C VAL A 90 -8.95 11.12 1.30
N ARG A 91 -9.29 10.01 1.98
CA ARG A 91 -8.38 9.33 2.90
C ARG A 91 -7.15 8.79 2.16
N LEU A 92 -7.33 8.13 1.02
CA LEU A 92 -6.25 7.60 0.19
C LEU A 92 -5.28 8.71 -0.22
N ARG A 93 -5.80 9.81 -0.79
CA ARG A 93 -5.01 10.99 -1.19
C ARG A 93 -4.19 11.56 -0.05
N ARG A 94 -4.80 11.70 1.13
CA ARG A 94 -4.10 12.19 2.31
C ARG A 94 -2.94 11.27 2.69
N ARG A 95 -3.19 9.96 2.73
CA ARG A 95 -2.16 8.98 3.10
C ARG A 95 -1.05 8.84 2.07
N LEU A 96 -1.39 8.96 0.78
CA LEU A 96 -0.39 9.03 -0.30
C LEU A 96 0.51 10.25 -0.15
N ARG A 97 -0.05 11.43 0.16
CA ARG A 97 0.77 12.64 0.43
C ARG A 97 1.72 12.46 1.61
N GLU A 98 1.22 11.89 2.71
CA GLU A 98 2.04 11.56 3.88
C GLU A 98 3.17 10.57 3.49
N TYR A 99 2.84 9.50 2.76
CA TYR A 99 3.80 8.51 2.26
C TYR A 99 4.89 9.13 1.38
N ARG A 100 4.53 10.02 0.44
CA ARG A 100 5.49 10.69 -0.45
C ARG A 100 6.35 11.72 0.27
N SER A 101 5.85 12.36 1.33
CA SER A 101 6.65 13.32 2.12
C SER A 101 7.69 12.66 3.02
N GLU A 102 7.52 11.37 3.30
CA GLU A 102 8.39 10.56 4.17
C GLU A 102 9.38 9.68 3.37
N ALA A 103 9.26 9.66 2.03
CA ALA A 103 10.11 8.91 1.09
C ALA A 103 11.25 9.77 0.53
#